data_AF-A0A174U296-F1
#
_entry.id   AF-A0A174U296-F1
#
_cell.length_a   1.000
_cell.length_b   1.000
_cell.length_c   1.000
_cell.angle_alpha   90.00
_cell.angle_beta   90.00
_cell.angle_gamma   90.00
#
_symmetry.space_group_name_H-M   'P 1'
#
loop_
_entity.id
_entity.type
_entity.pdbx_description
1 polymer ?
#
loop_
_entity_poly.entity_id
_entity_poly.type
_entity_poly.pdbx_seq_one_letter_code
_entity_poly.pdbx_strand_id
1 'polypeptide(L)'
;MARRPTTPARRKRRTAVCAVLLPLLLAALLLVLDVPFLTARGALAATQERYAFGPGEVIARFSPQQEGMPPLRYYIVRDGDWFAWCSVEGDGLFWRPGALTAACPDGEAPLAILASPTFGGTSPELVVVSSDPDIAAVELDYLVKSAIIDTVVYVHVEMARQEPLEDSCFYFSLEDAYSRLFYETPSTVFRVRYYDADGKLLYESPYPARWLEYPILDSHLKVVTP
;
A
#
# COMPACT_ATOMS: atom_id res chain seq x y z
N MET A 1 56.02 -35.21 -17.12
CA MET A 1 55.51 -34.80 -15.79
C MET A 1 54.33 -35.69 -15.40
N ALA A 2 54.54 -36.64 -14.49
CA ALA A 2 53.50 -37.59 -14.06
C ALA A 2 52.52 -36.93 -13.08
N ARG A 3 51.22 -36.90 -13.41
CA ARG A 3 50.16 -36.48 -12.48
C ARG A 3 50.05 -37.53 -11.37
N ARG A 4 50.42 -37.16 -10.13
CA ARG A 4 50.24 -38.02 -8.95
C ARG A 4 48.77 -38.42 -8.82
N PRO A 5 48.43 -39.71 -8.65
CA PRO A 5 47.05 -40.14 -8.42
C PRO A 5 46.56 -39.53 -7.11
N THR A 6 45.42 -38.83 -7.14
CA THR A 6 44.76 -38.35 -5.93
C THR A 6 44.24 -39.54 -5.14
N THR A 7 44.82 -39.78 -3.96
CA THR A 7 44.36 -40.81 -3.03
C THR A 7 42.90 -40.54 -2.60
N PRO A 8 42.06 -41.59 -2.47
CA PRO A 8 40.63 -41.45 -2.19
C PRO A 8 40.33 -40.68 -0.89
N ALA A 9 41.20 -40.78 0.10
CA ALA A 9 41.12 -40.01 1.34
C ALA A 9 41.25 -38.49 1.13
N ARG A 10 42.09 -38.04 0.20
CA ARG A 10 42.28 -36.61 -0.13
C ARG A 10 41.09 -36.06 -0.91
N ARG A 11 40.44 -36.90 -1.74
CA ARG A 11 39.18 -36.55 -2.42
C ARG A 11 38.05 -36.38 -1.41
N LYS A 12 37.85 -37.34 -0.49
CA LYS A 12 36.85 -37.24 0.60
C LYS A 12 37.04 -36.00 1.48
N ARG A 13 38.28 -35.69 1.89
CA ARG A 13 38.58 -34.48 2.68
C ARG A 13 38.25 -33.20 1.92
N ARG A 14 38.57 -33.12 0.62
CA ARG A 14 38.18 -31.97 -0.22
C ARG A 14 36.65 -31.85 -0.34
N THR A 15 35.94 -32.96 -0.56
CA THR A 15 34.47 -32.93 -0.63
C THR A 15 33.85 -32.48 0.69
N ALA A 16 34.34 -32.97 1.83
CA ALA A 16 33.87 -32.54 3.15
C ALA A 16 34.15 -31.05 3.42
N VAL A 17 35.35 -30.57 3.06
CA VAL A 17 35.71 -29.16 3.18
C VAL A 17 34.83 -28.28 2.28
N CYS A 18 34.59 -28.68 1.02
CA CYS A 18 33.67 -27.96 0.15
C CYS A 18 32.22 -28.00 0.67
N ALA A 19 31.77 -29.13 1.22
CA ALA A 19 30.42 -29.27 1.77
C ALA A 19 30.17 -28.35 2.98
N VAL A 20 31.23 -27.90 3.67
CA VAL A 20 31.13 -26.93 4.78
C VAL A 20 31.40 -25.50 4.33
N LEU A 21 32.44 -25.27 3.52
CA LEU A 21 32.81 -23.93 3.07
C LEU A 21 31.80 -23.32 2.11
N LEU A 22 31.19 -24.13 1.24
CA LEU A 22 30.25 -23.63 0.25
C LEU A 22 28.95 -23.08 0.88
N PRO A 23 28.30 -23.74 1.86
CA PRO A 23 27.17 -23.13 2.56
C PRO A 23 27.58 -21.94 3.45
N LEU A 24 28.78 -21.96 4.06
CA LEU A 24 29.27 -20.78 4.80
C LEU A 24 29.50 -19.58 3.88
N LEU A 25 30.08 -19.81 2.70
CA LEU A 25 30.31 -18.77 1.70
C LEU A 25 28.98 -18.27 1.14
N LEU A 26 28.02 -19.16 0.89
CA LEU A 26 26.66 -18.78 0.49
C LEU A 26 25.99 -17.93 1.58
N ALA A 27 26.06 -18.34 2.84
CA ALA A 27 25.50 -17.57 3.96
C ALA A 27 26.16 -16.18 4.08
N ALA A 28 27.48 -16.11 3.93
CA ALA A 28 28.19 -14.83 3.89
C ALA A 28 27.76 -13.96 2.69
N LEU A 29 27.56 -14.56 1.52
CA LEU A 29 27.10 -13.86 0.32
C LEU A 29 25.69 -13.29 0.52
N LEU A 30 24.79 -14.07 1.12
CA LEU A 30 23.42 -13.65 1.45
C LEU A 30 23.38 -12.50 2.46
N LEU A 31 24.32 -12.47 3.41
CA LEU A 31 24.44 -11.38 4.38
C LEU A 31 25.06 -10.10 3.80
N VAL A 32 25.92 -10.23 2.78
CA VAL A 32 26.65 -9.09 2.18
C VAL A 32 25.89 -8.44 1.03
N LEU A 33 25.12 -9.22 0.27
CA LEU A 33 24.44 -8.71 -0.92
C LEU A 33 23.08 -8.09 -0.63
N ASP A 34 22.56 -8.21 0.60
CA ASP A 34 21.19 -7.86 1.02
C ASP A 34 20.07 -8.49 0.17
N VAL A 35 20.41 -9.32 -0.81
CA VAL A 35 19.50 -9.99 -1.73
C VAL A 35 19.83 -11.48 -1.79
N PRO A 36 18.83 -12.36 -1.73
CA PRO A 36 17.41 -12.10 -1.43
C PRO A 36 17.14 -11.71 0.05
N PHE A 37 16.13 -10.88 0.29
CA PHE A 37 15.81 -10.41 1.64
C PHE A 37 15.21 -11.54 2.49
N LEU A 38 15.85 -11.88 3.60
CA LEU A 38 15.35 -12.89 4.53
C LEU A 38 14.17 -12.38 5.39
N THR A 39 13.97 -11.06 5.44
CA THR A 39 12.94 -10.44 6.29
C THR A 39 12.11 -9.44 5.51
N ALA A 40 10.82 -9.34 5.87
CA ALA A 40 9.92 -8.34 5.30
C ALA A 40 10.39 -6.91 5.54
N ARG A 41 11.08 -6.65 6.67
CA ARG A 41 11.66 -5.33 6.98
C ARG A 41 12.84 -4.98 6.07
N GLY A 42 13.69 -5.96 5.73
CA GLY A 42 14.75 -5.76 4.73
C GLY A 42 14.16 -5.41 3.36
N ALA A 43 13.13 -6.15 2.94
CA ALA A 43 12.42 -5.84 1.70
C ALA A 43 11.72 -4.47 1.74
N LEU A 44 11.17 -4.05 2.89
CA LEU A 44 10.58 -2.73 3.07
C LEU A 44 11.63 -1.62 2.94
N ALA A 45 12.79 -1.78 3.59
CA ALA A 45 13.89 -0.82 3.48
C ALA A 45 14.34 -0.67 2.02
N ALA A 46 14.48 -1.77 1.30
CA ALA A 46 14.80 -1.75 -0.12
C ALA A 46 13.68 -1.18 -1.00
N THR A 47 12.40 -1.37 -0.65
CA THR A 47 11.28 -0.69 -1.32
C THR A 47 11.39 0.81 -1.12
N GLN A 48 11.59 1.29 0.11
CA GLN A 48 11.72 2.72 0.39
C GLN A 48 12.92 3.33 -0.38
N GLU A 49 14.08 2.68 -0.34
CA GLU A 49 15.28 3.09 -1.08
C GLU A 49 15.03 3.14 -2.60
N ARG A 50 14.39 2.12 -3.16
CA ARG A 50 14.05 2.05 -4.59
C ARG A 50 13.21 3.23 -5.06
N TYR A 51 12.34 3.75 -4.20
CA TYR A 51 11.46 4.88 -4.50
C TYR A 51 12.00 6.22 -3.98
N ALA A 52 13.26 6.25 -3.49
CA ALA A 52 13.86 7.41 -2.85
C ALA A 52 13.01 7.99 -1.71
N PHE A 53 12.24 7.14 -1.04
CA PHE A 53 11.53 7.46 0.19
C PHE A 53 12.45 7.12 1.36
N GLY A 54 12.56 8.00 2.36
CA GLY A 54 13.54 7.85 3.43
C GLY A 54 13.33 6.57 4.27
N PRO A 55 14.16 6.36 5.30
CA PRO A 55 13.93 5.30 6.27
C PRO A 55 12.73 5.66 7.16
N GLY A 56 11.52 5.49 6.63
CA GLY A 56 10.29 5.84 7.31
C GLY A 56 9.98 4.93 8.50
N GLU A 57 9.39 5.53 9.53
CA GLU A 57 8.86 4.82 10.69
C GLU A 57 7.54 4.13 10.30
N VAL A 58 7.38 2.85 10.66
CA VAL A 58 6.15 2.11 10.40
C VAL A 58 5.09 2.53 11.42
N ILE A 59 4.03 3.19 10.95
CA ILE A 59 2.89 3.62 11.79
C ILE A 59 1.73 2.63 11.77
N ALA A 60 1.57 1.88 10.68
CA ALA A 60 0.56 0.83 10.61
C ALA A 60 1.04 -0.35 9.76
N ARG A 61 0.53 -1.53 10.08
CA ARG A 61 0.78 -2.76 9.31
C ARG A 61 -0.48 -3.58 9.15
N PHE A 62 -0.68 -4.11 7.95
CA PHE A 62 -1.75 -5.07 7.71
C PHE A 62 -1.35 -6.07 6.63
N SER A 63 -2.01 -7.22 6.64
CA SER A 63 -1.70 -8.33 5.76
C SER A 63 -3.01 -8.85 5.18
N PRO A 64 -3.36 -8.49 3.94
CA PRO A 64 -4.51 -9.08 3.28
C PRO A 64 -4.17 -10.54 3.01
N GLN A 65 -4.76 -11.45 3.79
CA GLN A 65 -4.56 -12.87 3.55
C GLN A 65 -5.47 -13.31 2.40
N GLN A 66 -4.88 -13.47 1.21
CA GLN A 66 -5.57 -14.06 0.07
C GLN A 66 -5.18 -15.54 -0.08
N GLU A 67 -6.18 -16.41 -0.13
CA GLU A 67 -5.98 -17.84 -0.26
C GLU A 67 -5.32 -18.16 -1.62
N GLY A 68 -4.21 -18.90 -1.60
CA GLY A 68 -3.47 -19.29 -2.81
C GLY A 68 -2.50 -18.25 -3.37
N MET A 69 -2.40 -17.05 -2.78
CA MET A 69 -1.44 -16.02 -3.19
C MET A 69 -0.21 -16.00 -2.27
N PRO A 70 0.96 -15.52 -2.77
CA PRO A 70 2.14 -15.34 -1.91
C PRO A 70 1.84 -14.36 -0.76
N PRO A 71 2.52 -14.49 0.39
CA PRO A 71 2.27 -13.62 1.55
C PRO A 71 2.51 -12.14 1.21
N LEU A 72 1.45 -11.32 1.22
CA LEU A 72 1.56 -9.88 1.00
C LEU A 72 1.53 -9.14 2.33
N ARG A 73 2.43 -8.17 2.52
CA ARG A 73 2.41 -7.27 3.67
C ARG A 73 2.37 -5.83 3.21
N TYR A 74 1.46 -5.08 3.82
CA TYR A 74 1.37 -3.65 3.69
C TYR A 74 1.92 -2.95 4.92
N TYR A 75 2.67 -1.89 4.67
CA TYR A 75 3.20 -0.99 5.69
C TYR A 75 2.79 0.42 5.32
N ILE A 76 2.24 1.13 6.31
CA ILE A 76 2.15 2.58 6.25
C ILE A 76 3.35 3.11 6.99
N VAL A 77 4.14 3.94 6.31
CA VAL A 77 5.36 4.53 6.84
C VAL A 77 5.27 6.05 6.83
N ARG A 78 5.92 6.67 7.80
CA ARG A 78 6.04 8.13 7.92
C ARG A 78 7.50 8.54 7.88
N ASP A 79 7.82 9.54 7.07
CA ASP A 79 9.13 10.20 7.03
C ASP A 79 8.94 11.72 7.05
N GLY A 80 9.11 12.33 8.22
CA GLY A 80 8.75 13.73 8.45
C GLY A 80 7.26 14.00 8.25
N ASP A 81 6.94 14.85 7.27
CA ASP A 81 5.57 15.21 6.89
C ASP A 81 4.99 14.30 5.80
N TRP A 82 5.79 13.38 5.26
CA TRP A 82 5.35 12.47 4.22
C TRP A 82 4.86 11.15 4.79
N PHE A 83 3.81 10.62 4.19
CA PHE A 83 3.33 9.27 4.42
C PHE A 83 3.47 8.44 3.16
N ALA A 84 3.73 7.14 3.31
CA ALA A 84 3.70 6.22 2.20
C ALA A 84 3.07 4.88 2.56
N TRP A 85 2.38 4.30 1.59
CA TRP A 85 1.90 2.94 1.62
C TRP A 85 2.86 2.08 0.80
N CYS A 86 3.55 1.17 1.49
CA CYS A 86 4.49 0.22 0.91
C CYS A 86 3.92 -1.19 0.89
N SER A 87 4.16 -1.92 -0.20
CA SER A 87 3.94 -3.37 -0.27
C SER A 87 5.27 -4.13 -0.30
N VAL A 88 5.27 -5.33 0.30
CA VAL A 88 6.32 -6.33 0.14
C VAL A 88 5.69 -7.71 0.02
N GLU A 89 6.29 -8.55 -0.81
CA GLU A 89 5.76 -9.86 -1.16
C GLU A 89 6.69 -10.96 -0.65
N GLY A 90 6.12 -12.01 -0.08
CA GLY A 90 6.83 -13.24 0.26
C GLY A 90 7.05 -14.09 -0.98
N ASP A 91 8.27 -14.58 -1.18
CA ASP A 91 8.65 -15.50 -2.25
C ASP A 91 9.44 -16.68 -1.66
N GLY A 92 8.71 -17.73 -1.28
CA GLY A 92 9.26 -18.88 -0.57
C GLY A 92 9.85 -18.51 0.80
N LEU A 93 11.17 -18.66 0.94
CA LEU A 93 11.90 -18.31 2.17
C LEU A 93 12.30 -16.82 2.23
N PHE A 94 12.02 -16.07 1.17
CA PHE A 94 12.51 -14.71 0.99
C PHE A 94 11.36 -13.71 0.89
N TRP A 95 11.73 -12.44 0.94
CA TRP A 95 10.86 -11.30 0.73
C TRP A 95 11.38 -10.48 -0.45
N ARG A 96 10.45 -9.90 -1.19
CA ARG A 96 10.72 -9.09 -2.38
C ARG A 96 10.27 -7.66 -2.14
N PRO A 97 11.08 -6.66 -2.55
CA PRO A 97 10.63 -5.28 -2.60
C PRO A 97 9.42 -5.19 -3.53
N GLY A 98 8.36 -4.54 -3.06
CA GLY A 98 7.14 -4.33 -3.82
C GLY A 98 7.07 -2.91 -4.40
N ALA A 99 5.92 -2.28 -4.18
CA ALA A 99 5.57 -0.97 -4.69
C ALA A 99 5.30 0.01 -3.55
N LEU A 100 5.37 1.30 -3.85
CA LEU A 100 5.19 2.38 -2.88
C LEU A 100 4.41 3.53 -3.53
N THR A 101 3.39 4.00 -2.82
CA THR A 101 2.69 5.27 -3.11
C THR A 101 2.91 6.20 -1.93
N ALA A 102 3.28 7.45 -2.18
CA ALA A 102 3.52 8.44 -1.14
C ALA A 102 2.67 9.69 -1.37
N ALA A 103 2.28 10.33 -0.28
CA ALA A 103 1.60 11.61 -0.29
C ALA A 103 2.00 12.41 0.97
N CYS A 104 2.09 13.73 0.79
CA CYS A 104 2.18 14.69 1.87
C CYS A 104 0.76 15.21 2.12
N PRO A 105 0.35 15.44 3.38
CA PRO A 105 -0.86 16.19 3.66
C PRO A 105 -0.80 17.55 2.97
N ASP A 106 -1.85 17.90 2.24
CA ASP A 106 -2.00 19.24 1.67
C ASP A 106 -2.23 20.19 2.84
N GLY A 107 -1.41 21.25 3.01
CA GLY A 107 -1.36 22.08 4.23
C GLY A 107 -2.68 22.74 4.69
N GLU A 108 -3.78 22.60 3.96
CA GLU A 108 -5.14 22.96 4.38
C GLU A 108 -5.82 21.88 5.26
N ALA A 109 -5.41 20.62 5.17
CA ALA A 109 -5.92 19.50 5.97
C ALA A 109 -4.76 18.61 6.47
N PRO A 110 -4.76 18.15 7.72
CA PRO A 110 -3.68 17.35 8.29
C PRO A 110 -3.71 15.88 7.81
N LEU A 111 -4.31 15.59 6.65
CA LEU A 111 -4.52 14.23 6.14
C LEU A 111 -3.93 14.05 4.75
N ALA A 112 -3.40 12.86 4.51
CA ALA A 112 -3.04 12.40 3.18
C ALA A 112 -3.90 11.19 2.79
N ILE A 113 -4.29 11.12 1.52
CA ILE A 113 -5.03 9.99 0.95
C ILE A 113 -4.08 9.17 0.08
N LEU A 114 -3.89 7.91 0.42
CA LEU A 114 -3.00 6.97 -0.23
C LEU A 114 -3.82 5.89 -0.95
N ALA A 115 -3.70 5.83 -2.28
CA ALA A 115 -4.17 4.68 -3.03
C ALA A 115 -3.19 3.51 -2.87
N SER A 116 -3.73 2.30 -2.76
CA SER A 116 -2.91 1.11 -2.60
C SER A 116 -1.93 0.94 -3.77
N PRO A 117 -0.65 0.63 -3.49
CA PRO A 117 0.38 0.55 -4.51
C PRO A 117 0.30 -0.74 -5.35
N THR A 118 -0.55 -1.70 -4.97
CA THR A 118 -0.74 -2.93 -5.74
C THR A 118 -1.53 -2.69 -7.02
N PHE A 119 -1.35 -3.59 -7.98
CA PHE A 119 -1.98 -3.48 -9.31
C PHE A 119 -1.78 -2.11 -9.98
N GLY A 120 -0.66 -1.44 -9.72
CA GLY A 120 -0.34 -0.14 -10.29
C GLY A 120 -1.25 1.00 -9.82
N GLY A 121 -1.79 0.93 -8.60
CA GLY A 121 -2.67 1.98 -8.05
C GLY A 121 -4.15 1.74 -8.30
N THR A 122 -4.53 0.64 -8.96
CA THR A 122 -5.90 0.42 -9.45
C THR A 122 -6.77 -0.46 -8.55
N SER A 123 -6.21 -0.96 -7.44
CA SER A 123 -6.99 -1.69 -6.45
C SER A 123 -7.98 -0.76 -5.74
N PRO A 124 -9.17 -1.26 -5.37
CA PRO A 124 -10.20 -0.48 -4.68
C PRO A 124 -9.86 -0.18 -3.20
N GLU A 125 -8.59 -0.34 -2.81
CA GLU A 125 -8.12 -0.16 -1.45
C GLU A 125 -7.50 1.24 -1.29
N LEU A 126 -7.90 1.93 -0.23
CA LEU A 126 -7.47 3.29 0.05
C LEU A 126 -7.21 3.45 1.55
N VAL A 127 -6.19 4.22 1.88
CA VAL A 127 -5.85 4.55 3.26
C VAL A 127 -5.84 6.05 3.40
N VAL A 128 -6.51 6.55 4.43
CA VAL A 128 -6.39 7.93 4.87
C VAL A 128 -5.50 7.94 6.11
N VAL A 129 -4.48 8.78 6.11
CA VAL A 129 -3.56 8.94 7.25
C VAL A 129 -3.57 10.36 7.74
N SER A 130 -3.49 10.55 9.05
CA SER A 130 -3.35 11.88 9.65
C SER A 130 -2.08 12.04 10.48
N SER A 131 -1.61 13.28 10.56
CA SER A 131 -0.70 13.70 11.63
C SER A 131 -1.43 14.12 12.91
N ASP A 132 -2.76 14.28 12.86
CA ASP A 132 -3.59 14.70 13.99
C ASP A 132 -4.08 13.47 14.78
N PRO A 133 -3.67 13.30 16.05
CA PRO A 133 -4.10 12.19 16.89
C PRO A 133 -5.54 12.36 17.41
N ASP A 134 -6.14 13.55 17.32
CA ASP A 134 -7.47 13.81 17.86
C ASP A 134 -8.60 13.36 16.90
N ILE A 135 -8.25 12.93 15.68
CA ILE A 135 -9.20 12.40 14.71
C ILE A 135 -9.60 10.98 15.11
N ALA A 136 -10.89 10.81 15.44
CA ALA A 136 -11.45 9.53 15.87
C ALA A 136 -12.20 8.78 14.77
N ALA A 137 -12.66 9.47 13.73
CA ALA A 137 -13.34 8.83 12.60
C ALA A 137 -13.17 9.62 11.30
N VAL A 138 -13.14 8.88 10.20
CA VAL A 138 -13.11 9.42 8.84
C VAL A 138 -14.28 8.88 8.04
N GLU A 139 -14.97 9.77 7.36
CA GLU A 139 -15.95 9.43 6.33
C GLU A 139 -15.42 9.78 4.95
N LEU A 140 -15.70 8.90 4.00
CA LEU A 140 -15.30 9.00 2.62
C LEU A 140 -16.54 8.88 1.74
N ASP A 141 -16.88 9.93 1.01
CA ASP A 141 -17.84 9.85 -0.08
C ASP A 141 -17.10 9.54 -1.40
N TYR A 142 -17.66 8.63 -2.19
CA TYR A 142 -17.11 8.19 -3.47
C TYR A 142 -18.20 7.90 -4.50
N LEU A 143 -17.84 7.87 -5.79
CA LEU A 143 -18.78 7.55 -6.86
C LEU A 143 -18.84 6.05 -7.11
N VAL A 144 -20.06 5.52 -7.24
CA VAL A 144 -20.35 4.14 -7.61
C VAL A 144 -21.07 4.12 -8.95
N LYS A 145 -20.68 3.20 -9.83
CA LYS A 145 -21.34 3.04 -11.13
C LYS A 145 -22.74 2.46 -10.93
N SER A 146 -23.76 3.19 -11.39
CA SER A 146 -25.16 2.78 -11.31
C SER A 146 -25.65 2.09 -12.58
N ALA A 147 -25.51 2.76 -13.73
CA ALA A 147 -26.07 2.31 -14.99
C ALA A 147 -25.28 2.82 -16.19
N ILE A 148 -25.50 2.21 -17.35
CA ILE A 148 -25.05 2.75 -18.65
C ILE A 148 -26.28 2.87 -19.54
N ILE A 149 -26.57 4.08 -20.01
CA ILE A 149 -27.68 4.34 -20.94
C ILE A 149 -27.11 5.15 -22.11
N ASP A 150 -27.30 4.67 -23.33
CA ASP A 150 -26.82 5.33 -24.56
C ASP A 150 -25.36 5.81 -24.47
N THR A 151 -24.48 4.92 -23.98
CA THR A 151 -23.03 5.16 -23.75
C THR A 151 -22.67 6.12 -22.60
N VAL A 152 -23.66 6.74 -21.96
CA VAL A 152 -23.47 7.59 -20.78
C VAL A 152 -23.43 6.73 -19.53
N VAL A 153 -22.38 6.89 -18.72
CA VAL A 153 -22.22 6.22 -17.42
C VAL A 153 -22.89 7.08 -16.35
N TYR A 154 -23.89 6.53 -15.69
CA TYR A 154 -24.54 7.14 -14.53
C TYR A 154 -23.94 6.60 -13.25
N VAL A 155 -23.75 7.49 -12.29
CA VAL A 155 -23.13 7.18 -10.99
C VAL A 155 -24.03 7.64 -9.86
N HIS A 156 -23.83 7.14 -8.65
CA HIS A 156 -24.39 7.72 -7.44
C HIS A 156 -23.27 7.90 -6.41
N VAL A 157 -23.52 8.70 -5.38
CA VAL A 157 -22.58 8.90 -4.28
C VAL A 157 -22.88 7.86 -3.20
N GLU A 158 -21.85 7.15 -2.76
CA GLU A 158 -21.89 6.27 -1.59
C GLU A 158 -20.94 6.82 -0.52
N MET A 159 -21.20 6.47 0.74
CA MET A 159 -20.41 6.90 1.89
C MET A 159 -19.91 5.68 2.66
N ALA A 160 -18.61 5.67 2.95
CA ALA A 160 -17.99 4.73 3.87
C ALA A 160 -17.46 5.48 5.10
N ARG A 161 -17.64 4.91 6.29
CA ARG A 161 -17.10 5.44 7.55
C ARG A 161 -16.16 4.43 8.16
N GLN A 162 -15.01 4.91 8.64
CA GLN A 162 -14.02 4.08 9.32
C GLN A 162 -13.51 4.75 10.60
N GLU A 163 -13.25 3.89 11.57
CA GLU A 163 -12.47 4.19 12.77
C GLU A 163 -10.99 3.86 12.52
N PRO A 164 -10.05 4.40 13.30
CA PRO A 164 -8.63 4.17 13.06
C PRO A 164 -8.29 2.69 13.28
N LEU A 165 -7.53 2.13 12.34
CA LEU A 165 -7.00 0.76 12.44
C LEU A 165 -5.84 0.70 13.45
N GLU A 166 -4.86 1.59 13.28
CA GLU A 166 -3.71 1.87 14.14
C GLU A 166 -3.37 3.37 13.97
N ASP A 167 -2.85 4.05 15.00
CA ASP A 167 -2.31 5.44 14.98
C ASP A 167 -2.72 6.34 13.79
N SER A 168 -3.94 6.90 13.85
CA SER A 168 -4.50 7.83 12.84
C SER A 168 -4.47 7.33 11.38
N CYS A 169 -4.47 6.00 11.18
CA CYS A 169 -4.58 5.33 9.88
C CYS A 169 -5.97 4.70 9.71
N PHE A 170 -6.68 5.07 8.64
CA PHE A 170 -8.05 4.66 8.35
C PHE A 170 -8.08 3.88 7.03
N TYR A 171 -8.41 2.59 7.08
CA TYR A 171 -8.38 1.70 5.92
C TYR A 171 -9.78 1.55 5.30
N PHE A 172 -9.87 1.71 3.98
CA PHE A 172 -11.09 1.58 3.20
C PHE A 172 -10.93 0.51 2.12
N SER A 173 -11.94 -0.37 2.00
CA SER A 173 -12.10 -1.30 0.88
C SER A 173 -13.35 -0.90 0.11
N LEU A 174 -13.18 -0.35 -1.09
CA LEU A 174 -14.23 0.29 -1.89
C LEU A 174 -14.56 -0.56 -3.12
N GLU A 175 -14.92 -1.84 -2.94
CA GLU A 175 -15.06 -2.81 -4.05
C GLU A 175 -16.03 -2.35 -5.15
N ASP A 176 -17.08 -1.62 -4.77
CA ASP A 176 -18.11 -1.11 -5.69
C ASP A 176 -17.77 0.27 -6.30
N ALA A 177 -16.67 0.91 -5.87
CA ALA A 177 -16.29 2.21 -6.36
C ALA A 177 -16.05 2.20 -7.88
N TYR A 178 -16.42 3.30 -8.52
CA TYR A 178 -16.23 3.46 -9.94
C TYR A 178 -14.74 3.39 -10.29
N SER A 179 -14.35 2.34 -11.00
CA SER A 179 -12.93 2.00 -11.20
C SER A 179 -12.08 3.11 -11.84
N ARG A 180 -12.69 4.06 -12.56
CA ARG A 180 -11.96 5.21 -13.12
C ARG A 180 -11.38 6.15 -12.05
N LEU A 181 -11.97 6.20 -10.85
CA LEU A 181 -11.48 7.07 -9.77
C LEU A 181 -10.03 6.73 -9.38
N PHE A 182 -9.65 5.45 -9.45
CA PHE A 182 -8.32 4.98 -9.06
C PHE A 182 -7.20 5.29 -10.09
N TYR A 183 -7.53 5.92 -11.22
CA TYR A 183 -6.54 6.43 -12.17
C TYR A 183 -6.23 7.92 -11.93
N GLU A 184 -6.91 8.55 -10.99
CA GLU A 184 -6.78 9.97 -10.68
C GLU A 184 -6.12 10.19 -9.34
N THR A 185 -5.73 11.44 -9.06
CA THR A 185 -5.22 11.83 -7.75
C THR A 185 -6.33 11.66 -6.71
N PRO A 186 -6.15 10.89 -5.62
CA PRO A 186 -7.24 10.60 -4.69
C PRO A 186 -7.94 11.84 -4.12
N SER A 187 -7.19 12.92 -3.83
CA SER A 187 -7.76 14.18 -3.33
C SER A 187 -8.69 14.90 -4.33
N THR A 188 -8.68 14.54 -5.61
CA THR A 188 -9.55 15.16 -6.64
C THR A 188 -10.81 14.36 -6.94
N VAL A 189 -10.93 13.15 -6.38
CA VAL A 189 -12.02 12.22 -6.70
C VAL A 189 -12.74 11.66 -5.47
N PHE A 190 -12.17 11.80 -4.29
CA PHE A 190 -12.80 11.42 -3.03
C PHE A 190 -13.11 12.65 -2.19
N ARG A 191 -14.26 12.64 -1.52
CA ARG A 191 -14.60 13.66 -0.54
C ARG A 191 -14.44 13.07 0.85
N VAL A 192 -13.59 13.68 1.66
CA VAL A 192 -13.29 13.27 3.03
C VAL A 192 -13.95 14.20 4.04
N ARG A 193 -14.48 13.64 5.12
CA ARG A 193 -14.84 14.33 6.37
C ARG A 193 -14.17 13.64 7.55
N TYR A 194 -13.83 14.40 8.57
CA TYR A 194 -13.24 13.83 9.78
C TYR A 194 -13.80 14.43 11.05
N TYR A 195 -13.82 13.59 12.08
CA TYR A 195 -14.55 13.82 13.32
C TYR A 195 -13.65 13.57 14.52
N ASP A 196 -13.85 14.36 15.57
CA ASP A 196 -13.25 14.06 16.88
C ASP A 196 -13.97 12.92 17.60
N ALA A 197 -13.48 12.57 18.79
CA ALA A 197 -14.05 11.50 19.63
C ALA A 197 -15.48 11.77 20.09
N ASP A 198 -15.91 13.04 20.14
CA ASP A 198 -17.28 13.43 20.48
C ASP A 198 -18.21 13.42 19.25
N GLY A 199 -17.68 13.08 18.07
CA GLY A 199 -18.41 13.06 16.80
C GLY A 199 -18.60 14.44 16.18
N LYS A 200 -17.89 15.47 16.65
CA LYS A 200 -17.94 16.80 16.06
C LYS A 200 -17.12 16.80 14.77
N LEU A 201 -17.71 17.35 13.72
CA LEU A 201 -17.02 17.58 12.45
C LEU A 201 -15.89 18.58 12.66
N LEU A 202 -14.66 18.14 12.39
CA LEU A 202 -13.47 19.00 12.43
C LEU A 202 -13.21 19.64 11.06
N TYR A 203 -13.55 18.94 9.98
CA TYR A 203 -13.37 19.42 8.61
C TYR A 203 -14.13 18.58 7.61
N GLU A 204 -14.42 19.22 6.48
CA GLU A 204 -14.97 18.62 5.29
C GLU A 204 -14.22 19.16 4.07
N SER A 205 -13.71 18.24 3.25
CA SER A 205 -13.07 18.60 1.98
C SER A 205 -14.09 19.19 0.98
N PRO A 206 -13.62 20.04 0.06
CA PRO A 206 -14.48 20.59 -0.99
C PRO A 206 -15.09 19.48 -1.85
N TYR A 207 -16.21 19.81 -2.49
CA TYR A 207 -16.83 18.89 -3.43
C TYR A 207 -15.87 18.58 -4.59
N PRO A 208 -15.58 17.30 -4.90
CA PRO A 208 -14.58 16.97 -5.92
C PRO A 208 -15.00 17.51 -7.29
N ALA A 209 -14.18 18.34 -7.92
CA ALA A 209 -14.52 18.97 -9.20
C ALA A 209 -14.80 17.94 -10.31
N ARG A 210 -14.13 16.77 -10.24
CA ARG A 210 -14.36 15.65 -11.18
C ARG A 210 -15.77 15.10 -11.15
N TRP A 211 -16.48 15.24 -10.04
CA TRP A 211 -17.85 14.75 -9.92
C TRP A 211 -18.82 15.53 -10.82
N LEU A 212 -18.48 16.77 -11.18
CA LEU A 212 -19.24 17.60 -12.11
C LEU A 212 -19.26 17.04 -13.54
N GLU A 213 -18.32 16.16 -13.89
CA GLU A 213 -18.25 15.53 -15.20
C GLU A 213 -19.20 14.32 -15.35
N TYR A 214 -19.81 13.87 -14.25
CA TYR A 214 -20.66 12.69 -14.22
C TYR A 214 -22.12 13.03 -13.95
N PRO A 215 -23.09 12.38 -14.62
CA PRO A 215 -24.48 12.48 -14.26
C PRO A 215 -24.72 11.66 -12.97
N ILE A 216 -24.77 12.37 -11.85
CA ILE A 216 -24.99 11.79 -10.52
C ILE A 216 -26.49 11.59 -10.30
N LEU A 217 -26.86 10.37 -9.94
CA LEU A 217 -28.22 9.98 -9.62
C LEU A 217 -28.44 9.99 -8.10
N ASP A 218 -29.60 10.46 -7.67
CA ASP A 218 -30.11 10.19 -6.32
C ASP A 218 -30.68 8.76 -6.21
N SER A 219 -31.16 8.39 -5.02
CA SER A 219 -31.83 7.11 -4.76
C SER A 219 -33.07 6.85 -5.63
N HIS A 220 -33.56 7.85 -6.37
CA HIS A 220 -34.71 7.78 -7.27
C HIS A 220 -34.33 7.96 -8.74
N LEU A 221 -33.06 7.77 -9.11
CA LEU A 221 -32.55 7.91 -10.49
C LEU A 221 -32.80 9.31 -11.10
N LYS A 222 -32.90 10.35 -10.28
CA LYS A 222 -32.93 11.73 -10.77
C LYS A 222 -31.52 12.29 -10.82
N VAL A 223 -31.20 12.97 -11.91
CA VAL A 223 -29.92 13.67 -12.04
C VAL A 223 -29.88 14.82 -11.05
N VAL A 224 -28.93 14.77 -10.11
CA VAL A 224 -28.63 15.84 -9.17
C VAL A 224 -27.57 16.71 -9.80
N THR A 225 -27.86 18.01 -9.91
CA THR A 225 -26.84 19.02 -10.19
C THR A 225 -26.43 19.64 -8.85
N PRO A 226 -25.13 19.81 -8.58
CA PRO A 226 -24.66 20.40 -7.34
C PRO A 226 -25.03 21.88 -7.22
#